data_AF-A0A3C1PG69-F1
#
_entry.id   AF-A0A3C1PG69-F1
#
_cell.length_a   1.000
_cell.length_b   1.000
_cell.length_c   1.000
_cell.angle_alpha   90.00
_cell.angle_beta   90.00
_cell.angle_gamma   90.00
#
_symmetry.space_group_name_H-M   'P 1'
#
loop_
_entity.id
_entity.type
_entity.pdbx_description
1 polymer ?
#
loop_
_entity_poly.entity_id
_entity_poly.type
_entity_poly.pdbx_seq_one_letter_code
_entity_poly.pdbx_strand_id
1 'polypeptide(L)'
;MEAIMNDSEQTVYDFLTFLDNPNPELLSDEVKTGLKQLQNEFKTLPKQLTIIVNAILNWCEQYPEIDRCFTKTDGPKFRCDMIEEGKEKEVTPPDITLEVELVTNRMIIAIDKINRENESSDRPNDTKDNDPQN
;
A
#
# COMPACT_ATOMS: atom_id res chain seq x y z
N MET A 1 -14.18 -24.04 8.51
CA MET A 1 -14.85 -23.37 7.37
C MET A 1 -13.83 -22.38 6.86
N GLU A 2 -13.18 -22.67 5.74
CA GLU A 2 -12.38 -21.67 5.03
C GLU A 2 -13.32 -20.53 4.65
N ALA A 3 -13.09 -19.34 5.21
CA ALA A 3 -13.80 -18.15 4.76
C ALA A 3 -13.36 -17.91 3.32
N ILE A 4 -14.27 -18.13 2.37
CA ILE A 4 -14.03 -17.77 0.97
C ILE A 4 -14.01 -16.25 0.94
N MET A 5 -12.81 -15.67 0.96
CA MET A 5 -12.62 -14.23 0.83
C MET A 5 -13.23 -13.79 -0.50
N ASN A 6 -14.13 -12.81 -0.47
CA ASN A 6 -14.73 -12.29 -1.69
C ASN A 6 -13.68 -11.49 -2.48
N ASP A 7 -13.75 -11.45 -3.81
CA ASP A 7 -12.72 -10.81 -4.65
C ASP A 7 -12.47 -9.35 -4.26
N SER A 8 -13.51 -8.64 -3.81
CA SER A 8 -13.43 -7.28 -3.26
C SER A 8 -12.55 -7.18 -2.00
N GLU A 9 -12.67 -8.14 -1.10
CA GLU A 9 -11.90 -8.19 0.14
C GLU A 9 -10.43 -8.50 -0.16
N GLN A 10 -10.20 -9.42 -1.11
CA GLN A 10 -8.86 -9.74 -1.59
C GLN A 10 -8.18 -8.52 -2.23
N THR A 11 -8.89 -7.72 -3.04
CA THR A 11 -8.34 -6.47 -3.61
C THR A 11 -7.87 -5.50 -2.54
N VAL A 12 -8.65 -5.31 -1.48
CA VAL A 12 -8.26 -4.46 -0.34
C VAL A 12 -7.02 -5.01 0.35
N TYR A 13 -6.95 -6.32 0.55
CA TYR A 13 -5.81 -6.97 1.20
C TYR A 13 -4.53 -6.89 0.36
N ASP A 14 -4.62 -7.17 -0.94
CA ASP A 14 -3.50 -7.07 -1.87
C ASP A 14 -2.97 -5.63 -1.92
N PHE A 15 -3.88 -4.66 -1.93
CA PHE A 15 -3.49 -3.24 -1.96
C PHE A 15 -2.82 -2.81 -0.67
N LEU A 16 -3.33 -3.25 0.49
CA LEU A 16 -2.68 -2.98 1.77
C LEU A 16 -1.28 -3.63 1.83
N THR A 17 -1.14 -4.84 1.31
CA THR A 17 0.15 -5.55 1.25
C THR A 17 1.17 -4.81 0.38
N PHE A 18 0.72 -4.27 -0.76
CA PHE A 18 1.53 -3.39 -1.58
C PHE A 18 1.98 -2.12 -0.82
N LEU A 19 1.09 -1.49 -0.04
CA LEU A 19 1.43 -0.30 0.74
C LEU A 19 2.37 -0.58 1.92
N ASP A 20 2.26 -1.74 2.56
CA ASP A 20 3.11 -2.12 3.70
C ASP A 20 4.53 -2.48 3.27
N ASN A 21 4.69 -3.05 2.07
CA ASN A 21 5.99 -3.41 1.50
C ASN A 21 6.06 -3.06 0.01
N PRO A 22 6.11 -1.76 -0.33
CA PRO A 22 6.09 -1.33 -1.72
C PRO A 22 7.41 -1.66 -2.40
N ASN A 23 7.36 -2.12 -3.64
CA ASN A 23 8.55 -2.22 -4.47
C ASN A 23 9.02 -0.79 -4.83
N PRO A 24 10.25 -0.35 -4.46
CA PRO A 24 10.75 0.97 -4.78
C PRO A 24 10.75 1.29 -6.28
N GLU A 25 10.90 0.27 -7.13
CA GLU A 25 10.86 0.43 -8.60
C GLU A 25 9.47 0.84 -9.11
N LEU A 26 8.42 0.54 -8.35
CA LEU A 26 7.04 0.93 -8.66
C LEU A 26 6.64 2.27 -8.03
N LEU A 27 7.48 2.86 -7.17
CA LEU A 27 7.21 4.12 -6.47
C LEU A 27 7.87 5.32 -7.15
N SER A 28 7.48 5.60 -8.39
CA SER A 28 7.83 6.86 -9.05
C SER A 28 7.19 8.05 -8.33
N ASP A 29 7.69 9.27 -8.57
CA ASP A 29 7.09 10.48 -7.98
C ASP A 29 5.65 10.72 -8.45
N GLU A 30 5.31 10.26 -9.66
CA GLU A 30 3.95 10.28 -10.20
C GLU A 30 3.03 9.32 -9.42
N VAL A 31 3.49 8.10 -9.16
CA VAL A 31 2.77 7.11 -8.34
C VAL A 31 2.56 7.63 -6.91
N LYS A 32 3.58 8.22 -6.29
CA LYS A 32 3.48 8.82 -4.94
C LYS A 32 2.46 9.96 -4.91
N THR A 33 2.47 10.82 -5.92
CA THR A 33 1.47 11.90 -6.07
C THR A 33 0.07 11.32 -6.21
N GLY A 34 -0.10 10.27 -7.02
CA GLY A 34 -1.35 9.53 -7.13
C GLY A 34 -1.81 8.91 -5.81
N LEU A 35 -0.91 8.26 -5.07
CA LEU A 35 -1.21 7.71 -3.74
C LEU A 35 -1.69 8.80 -2.79
N LYS A 36 -1.08 9.99 -2.82
CA LYS A 36 -1.51 11.14 -2.00
C LYS A 36 -2.92 11.64 -2.39
N GLN A 37 -3.26 11.62 -3.68
CA GLN A 37 -4.62 11.92 -4.14
C GLN A 37 -5.60 10.86 -3.64
N LEU A 38 -5.29 9.58 -3.84
CA LEU A 38 -6.09 8.45 -3.36
C LEU A 38 -6.28 8.48 -1.82
N GLN A 39 -5.25 8.86 -1.06
CA GLN A 39 -5.34 9.06 0.38
C GLN A 39 -6.40 10.12 0.75
N ASN A 40 -6.47 11.22 0.01
CA ASN A 40 -7.47 12.26 0.24
C ASN A 40 -8.87 11.80 -0.17
N GLU A 41 -8.98 11.01 -1.24
CA GLU A 41 -10.22 10.35 -1.63
C GLU A 41 -10.71 9.42 -0.51
N PHE A 42 -9.86 8.54 0.02
CA PHE A 42 -10.22 7.65 1.13
C PHE A 42 -10.71 8.37 2.39
N LYS A 43 -10.27 9.60 2.65
CA LYS A 43 -10.76 10.41 3.79
C LYS A 43 -12.19 10.91 3.57
N THR A 44 -12.63 11.06 2.32
CA THR A 44 -13.93 11.66 1.96
C THR A 44 -14.93 10.62 1.46
N LEU A 45 -14.46 9.48 0.95
CA LEU A 45 -15.30 8.40 0.46
C LEU A 45 -16.11 7.75 1.60
N PRO A 46 -17.36 7.35 1.33
CA PRO A 46 -18.12 6.51 2.25
C PRO A 46 -17.35 5.22 2.55
N LYS A 47 -17.33 4.80 3.81
CA LYS A 47 -16.62 3.60 4.28
C LYS A 47 -17.38 2.32 3.92
N GLN A 48 -17.59 2.11 2.63
CA GLN A 48 -18.21 0.91 2.06
C GLN A 48 -17.17 0.17 1.22
N LEU A 49 -17.08 -1.15 1.43
CA LEU A 49 -16.08 -1.99 0.78
C LEU A 49 -16.05 -1.79 -0.74
N THR A 50 -17.21 -1.85 -1.40
CA THR A 50 -17.32 -1.68 -2.85
C THR A 50 -16.81 -0.32 -3.34
N ILE A 51 -17.04 0.74 -2.58
CA ILE A 51 -16.58 2.09 -2.93
C ILE A 51 -15.06 2.18 -2.80
N ILE A 52 -14.50 1.64 -1.72
CA ILE A 52 -13.05 1.61 -1.49
C ILE A 52 -12.35 0.76 -2.56
N VAL A 53 -12.89 -0.42 -2.87
CA VAL A 53 -12.38 -1.30 -3.93
C VAL A 53 -12.40 -0.62 -5.29
N ASN A 54 -13.50 0.05 -5.65
CA ASN A 54 -13.58 0.77 -6.91
C ASN A 54 -12.55 1.91 -6.98
N ALA A 55 -12.33 2.63 -5.87
CA ALA A 55 -11.29 3.67 -5.83
C ALA A 55 -9.88 3.09 -6.01
N ILE A 56 -9.59 1.94 -5.39
CA ILE A 56 -8.32 1.22 -5.57
C ILE A 56 -8.15 0.79 -7.02
N LEU A 57 -9.14 0.14 -7.62
CA LEU A 57 -9.08 -0.35 -9.00
C LEU A 57 -8.93 0.80 -9.99
N ASN A 58 -9.74 1.86 -9.87
CA ASN A 58 -9.64 3.04 -10.71
C ASN A 58 -8.25 3.70 -10.64
N TRP A 59 -7.65 3.70 -9.45
CA TRP A 59 -6.30 4.21 -9.27
C TRP A 59 -5.26 3.30 -9.93
N CYS A 60 -5.34 1.98 -9.71
CA CYS A 60 -4.45 1.01 -10.35
C CYS A 60 -4.47 1.13 -11.88
N GLU A 61 -5.65 1.32 -12.49
CA GLU A 61 -5.79 1.51 -13.95
C GLU A 61 -4.98 2.69 -14.50
N GLN A 62 -4.70 3.72 -13.70
CA GLN A 62 -3.86 4.85 -14.12
C GLN A 62 -2.36 4.50 -14.17
N TYR A 63 -1.95 3.40 -13.52
CA TYR A 63 -0.55 2.98 -13.37
C TYR A 63 -0.38 1.53 -13.86
N PRO A 64 -0.13 1.30 -15.15
CA PRO A 64 -0.11 -0.04 -15.75
C PRO A 64 0.89 -1.00 -15.10
N GLU A 65 2.03 -0.53 -14.59
CA GLU A 65 2.99 -1.35 -13.85
C GLU A 65 2.44 -1.87 -12.52
N ILE A 66 1.56 -1.10 -11.89
CA ILE A 66 0.88 -1.47 -10.64
C ILE A 66 -0.33 -2.35 -10.96
N ASP A 67 -1.14 -1.96 -11.93
CA ASP A 67 -2.32 -2.71 -12.38
C ASP A 67 -1.98 -4.17 -12.73
N ARG A 68 -0.83 -4.39 -13.40
CA ARG A 68 -0.33 -5.74 -13.72
C ARG A 68 -0.07 -6.62 -12.50
N CYS A 69 0.23 -6.03 -11.36
CA CYS A 69 0.40 -6.78 -10.12
C CYS A 69 -0.95 -7.24 -9.55
N PHE A 70 -2.04 -6.50 -9.81
CA PHE A 70 -3.39 -6.80 -9.33
C PHE A 70 -4.23 -7.63 -10.32
N THR A 71 -3.90 -7.63 -11.62
CA THR A 71 -4.71 -8.25 -12.69
C THR A 71 -4.28 -9.66 -13.12
N LYS A 72 -3.15 -10.21 -12.62
CA LYS A 72 -2.73 -11.57 -13.00
C LYS A 72 -3.69 -12.64 -12.46
N THR A 73 -4.53 -13.14 -13.35
CA THR A 73 -5.51 -14.20 -13.14
C THR A 73 -4.92 -15.63 -13.14
N ASP A 74 -3.58 -15.80 -13.19
CA ASP A 74 -2.93 -17.12 -13.32
C ASP A 74 -1.68 -17.32 -12.43
N GLY A 75 -1.51 -16.51 -11.38
CA GLY A 75 -0.42 -16.69 -10.40
C GLY A 75 -0.92 -16.40 -8.99
N PRO A 76 -0.22 -16.89 -7.94
CA PRO A 76 -0.61 -16.62 -6.57
C PRO A 76 -0.67 -15.10 -6.37
N LYS A 77 -1.90 -14.57 -6.23
CA LYS A 77 -2.19 -13.17 -5.88
C LYS A 77 -1.27 -12.80 -4.73
N PHE A 78 -0.35 -11.87 -4.96
CA PHE A 78 0.58 -11.29 -3.98
C PHE A 78 0.96 -12.21 -2.80
N ARG A 79 1.61 -13.35 -3.07
CA ARG A 79 2.66 -13.81 -2.15
C ARG A 79 3.92 -13.07 -2.56
N CYS A 80 4.19 -11.93 -1.93
CA CYS A 80 5.53 -11.35 -1.95
C CYS A 80 6.50 -12.48 -1.59
N ASP A 81 7.36 -12.88 -2.52
CA ASP A 81 8.25 -14.05 -2.43
C ASP A 81 9.35 -13.86 -1.36
N MET A 82 8.94 -13.79 -0.10
CA MET A 82 9.76 -14.04 1.08
C MET A 82 8.91 -14.81 2.10
N ILE A 83 8.72 -16.11 1.85
CA ILE A 83 8.45 -17.06 2.93
C ILE A 83 9.62 -18.04 2.93
N GLU A 84 10.57 -17.76 3.82
CA GLU A 84 11.47 -18.75 4.38
C GLU A 84 10.60 -19.94 4.84
N GLU A 85 10.91 -21.15 4.34
CA GLU A 85 10.13 -22.36 4.59
C GLU A 85 9.85 -22.56 6.08
N GLY A 86 8.55 -22.61 6.43
CA GLY A 86 8.12 -23.15 7.73
C GLY A 86 7.62 -22.10 8.73
N LYS A 87 6.48 -21.47 8.43
CA LYS A 87 5.40 -21.19 9.39
C LYS A 87 4.24 -20.55 8.65
N GLU A 88 3.27 -21.37 8.30
CA GLU A 88 1.91 -20.91 8.01
C GLU A 88 1.39 -20.26 9.30
N LYS A 89 1.59 -18.94 9.43
CA LYS A 89 0.85 -18.16 10.41
C LYS A 89 -0.57 -18.10 9.86
N GLU A 90 -1.47 -18.83 10.50
CA GLU A 90 -2.90 -18.72 10.30
C GLU A 90 -3.31 -17.25 10.53
N VAL A 91 -3.34 -16.46 9.46
CA VAL A 91 -3.84 -15.09 9.51
C VAL A 91 -5.35 -15.23 9.51
N THR A 92 -5.95 -15.21 10.70
CA THR A 92 -7.41 -15.13 10.85
C THR A 92 -7.91 -14.00 9.94
N PRO A 93 -8.82 -14.29 8.99
CA PRO A 93 -9.41 -13.25 8.15
C PRO A 93 -10.11 -12.26 9.08
N PRO A 94 -9.77 -10.98 8.99
CA PRO A 94 -10.29 -9.99 9.92
C PRO A 94 -11.79 -9.75 9.53
N ASP A 95 -12.65 -9.43 10.51
CA ASP A 95 -14.12 -9.36 10.34
C ASP A 95 -14.53 -8.07 9.62
N ILE A 96 -14.72 -8.19 8.31
CA ILE A 96 -14.67 -7.10 7.32
C ILE A 96 -15.80 -6.07 7.51
N THR A 97 -16.91 -6.47 8.16
CA THR A 97 -18.09 -5.62 8.39
C THR A 97 -17.84 -4.50 9.40
N LEU A 98 -16.86 -4.67 10.31
CA LEU A 98 -16.39 -3.63 11.24
C LEU A 98 -15.04 -3.03 10.82
N GLU A 99 -14.45 -3.52 9.72
CA GLU A 99 -13.05 -3.27 9.39
C GLU A 99 -12.80 -2.48 8.12
N VAL A 100 -13.82 -2.19 7.28
CA VAL A 100 -13.60 -1.29 6.13
C VAL A 100 -13.05 0.06 6.59
N GLU A 101 -13.55 0.60 7.70
CA GLU A 101 -13.02 1.85 8.26
C GLU A 101 -11.59 1.68 8.79
N LEU A 102 -11.33 0.60 9.54
CA LEU A 102 -9.99 0.29 10.06
C LEU A 102 -8.97 0.07 8.94
N VAL A 103 -9.32 -0.70 7.91
CA VAL A 103 -8.45 -1.02 6.78
C VAL A 103 -8.22 0.22 5.93
N THR A 104 -9.25 1.04 5.71
CA THR A 104 -9.09 2.33 5.01
C THR A 104 -8.16 3.25 5.80
N ASN A 105 -8.29 3.30 7.14
CA ASN A 105 -7.39 4.09 7.99
C ASN A 105 -5.96 3.56 7.95
N ARG A 106 -5.75 2.23 7.92
CA ARG A 106 -4.42 1.63 7.74
C ARG A 106 -3.81 2.01 6.40
N MET A 107 -4.57 1.96 5.31
CA MET A 107 -4.11 2.41 3.98
C MET A 107 -3.70 3.88 4.00
N ILE A 108 -4.50 4.75 4.64
CA ILE A 108 -4.17 6.18 4.78
C ILE A 108 -2.84 6.37 5.50
N ILE A 109 -2.59 5.61 6.57
CA ILE A 109 -1.34 5.67 7.36
C ILE A 109 -0.15 5.14 6.55
N ALA A 110 -0.32 4.02 5.84
CA ALA A 110 0.74 3.44 5.03
C ALA A 110 1.16 4.37 3.88
N ILE A 111 0.19 5.00 3.21
CA ILE A 111 0.47 6.03 2.20
C ILE A 111 1.22 7.23 2.79
N ASP A 112 0.85 7.68 3.99
CA ASP A 112 1.56 8.78 4.68
C ASP A 112 3.02 8.41 4.94
N LYS A 113 3.29 7.18 5.37
CA LYS A 113 4.64 6.67 5.61
C LYS A 113 5.49 6.66 4.34
N ILE A 114 4.96 6.12 3.23
CA ILE A 114 5.66 6.07 1.93
C ILE A 114 6.09 7.47 1.48
N ASN A 115 5.23 8.46 1.68
CA ASN A 115 5.51 9.84 1.29
C ASN A 115 6.58 10.50 2.21
N ARG A 116 6.56 10.22 3.52
CA ARG A 116 7.56 10.77 4.47
C ARG A 116 8.96 10.16 4.33
N GLU A 117 9.08 8.87 4.03
CA GLU A 117 10.37 8.19 3.88
C GLU A 117 11.21 8.76 2.72
N ASN A 118 10.57 9.42 1.74
CA ASN A 118 11.25 10.10 0.64
C ASN A 118 11.67 11.54 0.96
N GLU A 119 10.89 12.30 1.73
CA GLU A 119 11.26 13.66 2.17
C GLU A 119 12.47 13.66 3.13
N SER A 120 12.75 12.51 3.76
CA SER A 120 13.86 12.33 4.71
C SER A 120 15.23 12.20 4.05
N SER A 121 15.28 11.92 2.74
CA SER A 121 16.54 11.70 2.01
C SER A 121 17.13 12.98 1.40
N ASP A 122 16.44 14.11 1.52
CA ASP A 122 16.85 15.43 0.98
C ASP A 122 17.31 16.39 2.10
N ARG A 123 17.98 15.87 3.13
CA ARG A 123 18.87 16.72 3.92
C ARG A 123 20.20 16.80 3.17
N PRO A 124 20.54 17.95 2.53
CA PRO A 124 21.94 18.23 2.29
C PRO A 124 22.55 18.35 3.68
N ASN A 125 23.32 17.34 4.10
CA ASN A 125 24.30 17.62 5.15
C ASN A 125 25.37 18.45 4.45
N ASP A 126 25.17 19.78 4.52
CA ASP A 126 26.14 20.79 4.15
C ASP A 126 27.52 20.36 4.64
N THR A 127 28.37 20.01 3.69
CA THR A 127 29.80 19.87 3.93
C THR A 127 30.34 21.25 4.20
N LYS A 128 30.94 21.47 5.38
CA LYS A 128 32.16 22.30 5.52
C LYS A 128 32.73 22.21 6.94
N ASP A 129 33.78 21.39 7.04
CA ASP A 129 35.09 21.80 7.54
C ASP A 129 35.19 23.27 7.99
N ASN A 130 35.51 23.49 9.28
CA ASN A 130 36.65 24.30 9.70
C ASN A 130 36.80 24.17 11.23
N ASP A 131 37.83 23.43 11.62
CA ASP A 131 38.60 23.70 12.82
C ASP A 131 38.95 25.20 12.87
N PRO A 132 38.95 25.84 14.05
CA PRO A 132 40.27 26.17 14.55
C PRO A 132 40.41 25.84 16.03
N GLN A 133 41.44 25.06 16.34
CA GLN A 133 42.21 25.20 17.56
C GLN A 133 42.45 26.69 17.88
N ASN A 134 41.92 27.16 19.00
CA ASN A 134 42.66 27.89 20.04
C ASN A 134 41.80 28.08 21.29
#